data_AF-A0A1F8T3E6-F1
#
_entry.id   AF-A0A1F8T3E6-F1
#
_cell.length_a   1.000
_cell.length_b   1.000
_cell.length_c   1.000
_cell.angle_alpha   90.00
_cell.angle_beta   90.00
_cell.angle_gamma   90.00
#
_symmetry.space_group_name_H-M   'P 1'
#
loop_
_entity.id
_entity.type
_entity.pdbx_description
1 polymer ?
#
loop_
_entity_poly.entity_id
_entity_poly.type
_entity_poly.pdbx_seq_one_letter_code
_entity_poly.pdbx_strand_id
1 'polypeptide(L)'
;MLKRVSPSVLIYWVILVVIVILRLLFSLFPSEQIASQMVNLTDNLSIGSIWLVGWVGVFLAPRTGFADMWQKDITNLKRWLIPFLIGLGFGLLSIIFDLLQPLGEGSLIKFPASLVAYPLAGILEEIIFRLFLTTTIVWIISEILLRGRWKEAVFWGTSIFLGIFYTLSQLNLYQNLAETLDILVLVQFFTMIAANFIVAAFLYRKYGFLAALSMRMGDYLLWHILWGAIAKG
;
A
#
# COMPACT_ATOMS: atom_id res chain seq x y z
N MET A 1 -25.56 0.50 -29.02
CA MET A 1 -25.81 0.05 -27.63
C MET A 1 -24.49 0.15 -26.87
N LEU A 2 -24.26 1.24 -26.12
CA LEU A 2 -23.03 1.44 -25.35
C LEU A 2 -22.94 0.35 -24.26
N LYS A 3 -21.87 -0.45 -24.26
CA LYS A 3 -21.57 -1.37 -23.15
C LYS A 3 -21.52 -0.55 -21.87
N ARG A 4 -22.31 -0.92 -20.86
CA ARG A 4 -22.23 -0.30 -19.53
C ARG A 4 -20.82 -0.50 -18.98
N VAL A 5 -20.18 0.60 -18.58
CA VAL A 5 -18.86 0.59 -17.93
C VAL A 5 -18.96 -0.25 -16.64
N SER A 6 -17.98 -1.10 -16.37
CA SER A 6 -18.01 -1.93 -15.16
C SER A 6 -17.80 -1.05 -13.91
N PRO A 7 -18.39 -1.40 -12.76
CA PRO A 7 -18.20 -0.65 -11.52
C PRO A 7 -16.73 -0.50 -11.12
N SER A 8 -15.89 -1.52 -11.36
CA SER A 8 -14.45 -1.47 -11.06
C SER A 8 -13.70 -0.43 -11.89
N VAL A 9 -14.06 -0.29 -13.17
CA VAL A 9 -13.51 0.75 -14.06
C VAL A 9 -13.86 2.13 -13.53
N LEU A 10 -15.13 2.34 -13.11
CA LEU A 10 -15.56 3.61 -12.53
C LEU A 10 -14.80 3.93 -11.23
N ILE A 11 -14.63 2.95 -10.35
CA ILE A 11 -13.87 3.14 -9.10
C ILE A 11 -12.42 3.50 -9.40
N TYR A 12 -11.81 2.85 -10.38
CA TYR A 12 -10.43 3.15 -10.73
C TYR A 12 -10.26 4.59 -11.25
N TRP A 13 -11.25 5.12 -11.98
CA TRP A 13 -11.32 6.53 -12.33
C TRP A 13 -11.51 7.45 -11.12
N VAL A 14 -12.37 7.08 -10.17
CA VAL A 14 -12.53 7.85 -8.91
C VAL A 14 -11.20 7.91 -8.14
N ILE A 15 -10.45 6.81 -8.11
CA ILE A 15 -9.12 6.78 -7.47
C ILE A 15 -8.16 7.75 -8.17
N LEU A 16 -8.19 7.85 -9.50
CA LEU A 16 -7.39 8.87 -10.22
C LEU A 16 -7.76 10.29 -9.78
N VAL A 17 -9.05 10.61 -9.68
CA VAL A 17 -9.51 11.92 -9.22
C VAL A 17 -8.97 12.22 -7.82
N VAL A 18 -9.02 11.24 -6.91
CA VAL A 18 -8.44 11.37 -5.56
C VAL A 18 -6.93 11.59 -5.63
N ILE A 19 -6.19 10.83 -6.45
CA ILE A 19 -4.74 11.00 -6.63
C ILE A 19 -4.42 12.41 -7.12
N VAL A 20 -5.16 12.93 -8.11
CA VAL A 20 -4.95 14.28 -8.65
C VAL A 20 -5.20 15.34 -7.59
N ILE A 21 -6.30 15.23 -6.83
CA ILE A 21 -6.60 16.16 -5.73
C ILE A 21 -5.48 16.13 -4.69
N LEU A 22 -5.08 14.94 -4.23
CA LEU A 22 -4.00 14.80 -3.26
C LEU A 22 -2.69 15.35 -3.81
N ARG A 23 -2.38 15.14 -5.09
CA ARG A 23 -1.16 15.66 -5.72
C ARG A 23 -1.14 17.19 -5.79
N LEU A 24 -2.29 17.81 -6.08
CA LEU A 24 -2.44 19.27 -6.08
C LEU A 24 -2.28 19.83 -4.65
N LEU A 25 -2.91 19.21 -3.67
CA LEU A 25 -2.72 19.58 -2.26
C LEU A 25 -1.26 19.39 -1.82
N PHE A 26 -0.60 18.33 -2.30
CA PHE A 26 0.79 18.04 -1.99
C PHE A 26 1.75 19.11 -2.52
N SER A 27 1.44 19.71 -3.68
CA SER A 27 2.24 20.82 -4.23
C SER A 27 2.20 22.12 -3.42
N LEU A 28 1.35 22.20 -2.39
CA LEU A 28 1.31 23.35 -1.48
C LEU A 28 2.40 23.28 -0.41
N PHE A 29 3.07 22.13 -0.24
CA PHE A 29 4.10 21.92 0.76
C PHE A 29 5.52 22.07 0.19
N PRO A 30 6.49 22.64 0.93
CA PRO A 30 7.87 22.74 0.50
C PRO A 30 8.50 21.35 0.30
N SER A 31 9.25 21.16 -0.79
CA SER A 31 9.94 19.89 -1.10
C SER A 31 10.95 19.47 -0.04
N GLU A 32 11.48 20.42 0.75
CA GLU A 32 12.44 20.19 1.83
C GLU A 32 11.82 19.42 3.01
N GLN A 33 10.49 19.43 3.15
CA GLN A 33 9.76 18.71 4.20
C GLN A 33 9.40 17.27 3.79
N ILE A 34 9.84 16.84 2.60
CA ILE A 34 9.41 15.61 1.95
C ILE A 34 10.63 14.74 1.67
N ALA A 35 10.55 13.45 2.04
CA ALA A 35 11.58 12.49 1.71
C ALA A 35 11.78 12.39 0.18
N SER A 36 13.03 12.34 -0.29
CA SER A 36 13.36 12.30 -1.73
C SER A 36 12.68 11.14 -2.49
N GLN A 37 12.50 10.00 -1.82
CA GLN A 37 11.77 8.85 -2.36
C GLN A 37 10.29 9.18 -2.66
N MET A 38 9.64 9.99 -1.81
CA MET A 38 8.26 10.43 -2.00
C MET A 38 8.14 11.45 -3.13
N VAL A 39 9.14 12.35 -3.29
CA VAL A 39 9.16 13.30 -4.41
C VAL A 39 9.16 12.56 -5.75
N ASN A 40 10.02 11.53 -5.88
CA ASN A 40 10.10 10.74 -7.11
C ASN A 40 8.85 9.89 -7.33
N LEU A 41 8.24 9.31 -6.29
CA LEU A 41 7.02 8.53 -6.46
C LEU A 41 5.82 9.38 -6.90
N THR A 42 5.80 10.66 -6.49
CA THR A 42 4.67 11.57 -6.67
C THR A 42 4.84 12.57 -7.82
N ASP A 43 5.91 12.48 -8.61
CA ASP A 43 6.02 13.29 -9.82
C ASP A 43 4.95 12.89 -10.86
N ASN A 44 4.64 13.80 -11.79
CA ASN A 44 3.54 13.62 -12.74
C ASN A 44 3.75 12.41 -13.68
N LEU A 45 5.00 12.15 -14.09
CA LEU A 45 5.33 11.03 -14.95
C LEU A 45 5.20 9.71 -14.18
N SER A 46 5.67 9.67 -12.93
CA SER A 46 5.51 8.50 -12.07
C SER A 46 4.05 8.21 -11.78
N ILE A 47 3.25 9.20 -11.38
CA ILE A 47 1.80 9.04 -11.17
C ILE A 47 1.10 8.52 -12.42
N GLY A 48 1.38 9.13 -13.58
CA GLY A 48 0.81 8.71 -14.86
C GLY A 48 1.18 7.26 -15.19
N SER A 49 2.45 6.89 -15.00
CA SER A 49 2.95 5.54 -15.26
C SER A 49 2.34 4.50 -14.32
N ILE A 50 2.27 4.80 -13.01
CA ILE A 50 1.68 3.95 -11.98
C ILE A 50 0.20 3.73 -12.27
N TRP A 51 -0.53 4.78 -12.61
CA TRP A 51 -1.93 4.67 -13.00
C TRP A 51 -2.11 3.84 -14.28
N LEU A 52 -1.24 4.01 -15.28
CA LEU A 52 -1.29 3.20 -16.50
C LEU A 52 -1.06 1.72 -16.22
N VAL A 53 -0.05 1.36 -15.41
CA VAL A 53 0.20 -0.06 -15.09
C VAL A 53 -0.88 -0.65 -14.19
N GLY A 54 -1.54 0.15 -13.36
CA GLY A 54 -2.65 -0.33 -12.54
C GLY A 54 -3.86 -0.84 -13.33
N TRP A 55 -4.06 -0.36 -14.57
CA TRP A 55 -5.06 -0.93 -15.47
C TRP A 55 -4.84 -2.41 -15.75
N VAL A 56 -3.59 -2.88 -15.78
CA VAL A 56 -3.27 -4.29 -15.93
C VAL A 56 -3.96 -5.09 -14.81
N GLY A 57 -3.87 -4.61 -13.57
CA GLY A 57 -4.54 -5.25 -12.44
C GLY A 57 -6.07 -5.19 -12.53
N VAL A 58 -6.64 -4.05 -12.93
CA VAL A 58 -8.10 -3.89 -13.12
C VAL A 58 -8.65 -4.98 -14.06
N PHE A 59 -7.93 -5.27 -15.15
CA PHE A 59 -8.39 -6.25 -16.14
C PHE A 59 -8.00 -7.70 -15.83
N LEU A 60 -6.89 -7.92 -15.11
CA LEU A 60 -6.39 -9.27 -14.81
C LEU A 60 -6.91 -9.83 -13.48
N ALA A 61 -7.27 -9.01 -12.50
CA ALA A 61 -7.69 -9.49 -11.17
C ALA A 61 -8.89 -10.46 -11.23
N PRO A 62 -9.94 -10.24 -12.05
CA PRO A 62 -11.01 -11.22 -12.20
C PRO A 62 -10.55 -12.56 -12.81
N ARG A 63 -9.42 -12.56 -13.54
CA ARG A 63 -8.87 -13.75 -14.21
C ARG A 63 -7.97 -14.59 -13.29
N THR A 64 -7.46 -14.01 -12.20
CA THR A 64 -6.63 -14.71 -11.21
C THR A 64 -7.44 -15.32 -10.07
N GLY A 65 -8.78 -15.19 -10.12
CA GLY A 65 -9.66 -15.60 -9.03
C GLY A 65 -9.61 -14.65 -7.83
N PHE A 66 -9.11 -13.43 -8.01
CA PHE A 66 -9.18 -12.39 -6.98
C PHE A 66 -10.55 -11.72 -7.02
N ALA A 67 -10.95 -11.15 -5.89
CA ALA A 67 -12.13 -10.31 -5.85
C ALA A 67 -11.95 -9.07 -6.74
N ASP A 68 -13.01 -8.72 -7.46
CA ASP A 68 -13.04 -7.52 -8.29
C ASP A 68 -13.00 -6.26 -7.40
N MET A 69 -12.57 -5.10 -7.93
CA MET A 69 -12.53 -3.86 -7.15
C MET A 69 -13.88 -3.53 -6.51
N TRP A 70 -14.97 -3.86 -7.23
CA TRP A 70 -16.33 -3.74 -6.72
C TRP A 70 -17.16 -4.99 -6.98
N GLN A 71 -17.07 -5.94 -6.04
CA GLN A 71 -17.93 -7.12 -6.03
C GLN A 71 -19.16 -6.92 -5.15
N LYS A 72 -20.36 -7.14 -5.69
CA LYS A 72 -21.64 -6.85 -5.00
C LYS A 72 -21.90 -7.71 -3.76
N ASP A 73 -21.36 -8.91 -3.72
CA ASP A 73 -21.47 -9.89 -2.64
C ASP A 73 -20.53 -9.58 -1.45
N ILE A 74 -19.58 -8.66 -1.63
CA ILE A 74 -18.72 -8.20 -0.54
C ILE A 74 -19.39 -7.01 0.17
N THR A 75 -19.65 -7.18 1.47
CA THR A 75 -20.24 -6.14 2.31
C THR A 75 -19.25 -5.00 2.58
N ASN A 76 -19.74 -3.80 2.85
CA ASN A 76 -18.90 -2.65 3.21
C ASN A 76 -18.09 -2.89 4.49
N LEU A 77 -18.58 -3.73 5.41
CA LEU A 77 -17.83 -4.17 6.59
C LEU A 77 -16.53 -4.89 6.20
N LYS A 78 -16.59 -5.82 5.23
CA LYS A 78 -15.42 -6.58 4.75
C LYS A 78 -14.54 -5.78 3.79
N ARG A 79 -15.14 -4.85 3.04
CA ARG A 79 -14.43 -3.99 2.09
C ARG A 79 -13.67 -2.85 2.77
N TRP A 80 -14.20 -2.29 3.85
CA TRP A 80 -13.69 -1.07 4.45
C TRP A 80 -13.36 -1.24 5.93
N LEU A 81 -14.38 -1.44 6.76
CA LEU A 81 -14.23 -1.30 8.21
C LEU A 81 -13.29 -2.36 8.82
N ILE A 82 -13.46 -3.64 8.51
CA ILE A 82 -12.57 -4.70 9.03
C ILE A 82 -11.12 -4.46 8.57
N PRO A 83 -10.83 -4.28 7.26
CA PRO A 83 -9.48 -3.94 6.82
C PRO A 83 -8.90 -2.71 7.52
N PHE A 84 -9.67 -1.64 7.65
CA PHE A 84 -9.23 -0.41 8.31
C PHE A 84 -8.86 -0.65 9.77
N LEU A 85 -9.68 -1.39 10.52
CA LEU A 85 -9.39 -1.75 11.91
C LEU A 85 -8.14 -2.63 12.04
N ILE A 86 -7.93 -3.56 11.11
CA ILE A 86 -6.68 -4.34 11.04
C ILE A 86 -5.48 -3.40 10.83
N GLY A 87 -5.62 -2.43 9.92
CA GLY A 87 -4.64 -1.38 9.69
C GLY A 87 -4.30 -0.59 10.95
N LEU A 88 -5.31 -0.11 11.69
CA LEU A 88 -5.11 0.56 12.98
C LEU A 88 -4.33 -0.31 13.97
N GLY A 89 -4.58 -1.63 13.98
CA GLY A 89 -3.82 -2.59 14.78
C GLY A 89 -2.34 -2.62 14.42
N PHE A 90 -1.99 -2.61 13.13
CA PHE A 90 -0.60 -2.50 12.68
C PHE A 90 0.03 -1.14 13.03
N GLY A 91 -0.74 -0.05 12.91
CA GLY A 91 -0.29 1.26 13.33
C GLY A 91 0.02 1.29 14.83
N LEU A 92 -0.81 0.65 15.66
CA LEU A 92 -0.63 0.59 17.11
C LEU A 92 0.63 -0.18 17.48
N LEU A 93 0.88 -1.31 16.80
CA LEU A 93 2.13 -2.07 16.95
C LEU A 93 3.34 -1.22 16.55
N SER A 94 3.24 -0.44 15.48
CA SER A 94 4.32 0.46 15.04
C SER A 94 4.64 1.53 16.09
N ILE A 95 3.62 2.14 16.70
CA ILE A 95 3.81 3.08 17.82
C ILE A 95 4.50 2.41 19.00
N ILE A 96 4.04 1.22 19.40
CA ILE A 96 4.63 0.49 20.52
C ILE A 96 6.12 0.23 20.24
N PHE A 97 6.49 -0.12 19.01
CA PHE A 97 7.89 -0.32 18.66
C PHE A 97 8.70 0.97 18.71
N ASP A 98 8.17 2.08 18.20
CA ASP A 98 8.85 3.37 18.30
C ASP A 98 9.01 3.85 19.75
N LEU A 99 8.07 3.53 20.64
CA LEU A 99 8.21 3.82 22.08
C LEU A 99 9.32 3.00 22.75
N LEU A 100 9.53 1.75 22.32
CA LEU A 100 10.59 0.90 22.86
C LEU A 100 11.95 1.22 22.24
N GLN A 101 11.96 1.61 20.97
CA GLN A 101 13.12 1.82 20.11
C GLN A 101 12.85 3.04 19.21
N PRO A 102 13.05 4.27 19.72
CA PRO A 102 12.70 5.49 19.00
C PRO A 102 13.43 5.61 17.67
N LEU A 103 12.65 5.70 16.60
CA LEU A 103 13.12 6.14 15.30
C LEU A 103 13.26 7.66 15.37
N GLY A 104 14.42 8.21 15.03
CA GLY A 104 14.72 9.65 15.21
C GLY A 104 13.66 10.60 14.61
N GLU A 105 13.72 11.89 14.96
CA GLU A 105 12.71 12.90 14.60
C GLU A 105 12.45 13.04 13.09
N GLY A 106 13.41 12.63 12.24
CA GLY A 106 13.28 12.64 10.77
C GLY A 106 12.61 11.40 10.16
N SER A 107 12.11 10.46 10.97
CA SER A 107 11.54 9.20 10.49
C SER A 107 10.16 9.32 9.84
N LEU A 108 9.44 10.42 10.11
CA LEU A 108 8.09 10.67 9.61
C LEU A 108 7.96 12.07 8.98
N ILE A 109 7.10 12.19 7.97
CA ILE A 109 6.74 13.47 7.37
C ILE A 109 5.98 14.28 8.41
N LYS A 110 6.37 15.55 8.60
CA LYS A 110 5.76 16.41 9.61
C LYS A 110 4.33 16.80 9.24
N PHE A 111 3.53 17.03 10.27
CA PHE A 111 2.20 17.60 10.12
C PHE A 111 2.30 19.08 9.68
N PRO A 112 1.42 19.60 8.80
CA PRO A 112 0.24 18.95 8.20
C PRO A 112 0.50 18.24 6.86
N ALA A 113 1.73 18.27 6.34
CA ALA A 113 2.06 17.64 5.05
C ALA A 113 1.75 16.13 5.04
N SER A 114 1.92 15.46 6.20
CA SER A 114 1.60 14.04 6.39
C SER A 114 0.16 13.66 6.02
N LEU A 115 -0.82 14.56 6.21
CA LEU A 115 -2.24 14.32 5.86
C LEU A 115 -2.45 14.06 4.38
N VAL A 116 -1.55 14.56 3.53
CA VAL A 116 -1.66 14.46 2.07
C VAL A 116 -0.63 13.48 1.53
N ALA A 117 0.60 13.55 2.05
CA ALA A 117 1.72 12.75 1.58
C ALA A 117 1.46 11.25 1.72
N TYR A 118 1.03 10.81 2.91
CA TYR A 118 0.86 9.39 3.19
C TYR A 118 -0.32 8.77 2.44
N PRO A 119 -1.52 9.37 2.40
CA PRO A 119 -2.60 8.82 1.58
C PRO A 119 -2.24 8.73 0.10
N LEU A 120 -1.56 9.74 -0.45
CA LEU A 120 -1.10 9.73 -1.84
C LEU A 120 -0.13 8.58 -2.10
N ALA A 121 0.93 8.49 -1.31
CA ALA A 121 1.91 7.42 -1.41
C ALA A 121 1.27 6.03 -1.23
N GLY A 122 0.38 5.90 -0.25
CA GLY A 122 -0.29 4.66 0.06
C GLY A 122 -1.14 4.15 -1.10
N ILE A 123 -1.89 5.04 -1.77
CA ILE A 123 -2.65 4.68 -2.98
C ILE A 123 -1.71 4.22 -4.09
N LEU A 124 -0.66 4.97 -4.38
CA LEU A 124 0.27 4.67 -5.47
C LEU A 124 0.98 3.33 -5.26
N GLU A 125 1.47 3.09 -4.05
CA GLU A 125 2.11 1.83 -3.71
C GLU A 125 1.14 0.64 -3.74
N GLU A 126 -0.12 0.79 -3.31
CA GLU A 126 -1.11 -0.29 -3.45
C GLU A 126 -1.38 -0.61 -4.93
N ILE A 127 -1.43 0.43 -5.79
CA ILE A 127 -1.53 0.22 -7.23
C ILE A 127 -0.32 -0.56 -7.74
N ILE A 128 0.91 -0.18 -7.37
CA ILE A 128 2.14 -0.86 -7.80
C ILE A 128 2.13 -2.32 -7.31
N PHE A 129 1.98 -2.53 -6.01
CA PHE A 129 2.30 -3.83 -5.42
C PHE A 129 1.16 -4.83 -5.47
N ARG A 130 -0.09 -4.39 -5.28
CA ARG A 130 -1.24 -5.30 -5.22
C ARG A 130 -1.90 -5.36 -6.57
N LEU A 131 -2.30 -4.21 -7.08
CA LEU A 131 -3.04 -4.17 -8.32
C LEU A 131 -2.17 -4.61 -9.50
N PHE A 132 -0.98 -4.05 -9.67
CA PHE A 132 -0.09 -4.41 -10.77
C PHE A 132 0.75 -5.66 -10.47
N LEU A 133 1.73 -5.60 -9.57
CA LEU A 133 2.74 -6.66 -9.41
C LEU A 133 2.14 -7.99 -8.95
N THR A 134 1.38 -8.01 -7.85
CA THR A 134 0.78 -9.26 -7.33
C THR A 134 -0.14 -9.89 -8.37
N THR A 135 -1.05 -9.12 -8.95
CA THR A 135 -1.98 -9.65 -9.97
C THR A 135 -1.25 -10.16 -11.20
N THR A 136 -0.28 -9.40 -11.72
CA THR A 136 0.44 -9.76 -12.95
C THR A 136 1.27 -11.01 -12.75
N ILE A 137 2.02 -11.10 -11.65
CA ILE A 137 2.87 -12.27 -11.36
C ILE A 137 1.99 -13.52 -11.16
N VAL A 138 0.91 -13.41 -10.39
CA VAL A 138 -0.01 -14.54 -10.18
C VAL A 138 -0.68 -14.95 -11.48
N TRP A 139 -1.07 -13.99 -12.31
CA TRP A 139 -1.66 -14.27 -13.62
C TRP A 139 -0.67 -14.98 -14.56
N ILE A 140 0.55 -14.45 -14.70
CA ILE A 140 1.59 -15.05 -15.56
C ILE A 140 1.89 -16.47 -15.08
N ILE A 141 2.22 -16.64 -13.79
CA ILE A 141 2.68 -17.94 -13.30
C ILE A 141 1.51 -18.92 -13.25
N SER A 142 0.40 -18.56 -12.61
CA SER A 142 -0.67 -19.53 -12.41
C SER A 142 -1.53 -19.74 -13.65
N GLU A 143 -2.01 -18.68 -14.31
CA GLU A 143 -2.92 -18.84 -15.46
C GLU A 143 -2.17 -19.22 -16.75
N ILE A 144 -1.02 -18.58 -17.04
CA ILE A 144 -0.29 -18.84 -18.29
C ILE A 144 0.63 -20.06 -18.14
N LEU A 145 1.62 -20.00 -17.23
CA LEU A 145 2.66 -21.03 -17.15
C LEU A 145 2.12 -22.34 -16.58
N LEU A 146 1.33 -22.28 -15.51
CA LEU A 146 0.78 -23.45 -14.83
C LEU A 146 -0.64 -23.81 -15.28
N ARG A 147 -1.19 -23.12 -16.28
CA ARG A 147 -2.50 -23.40 -16.91
C ARG A 147 -3.64 -23.48 -15.89
N GLY A 148 -3.69 -22.51 -14.98
CA GLY A 148 -4.68 -22.39 -13.91
C GLY A 148 -4.41 -23.26 -12.68
N ARG A 149 -3.30 -24.01 -12.62
CA ARG A 149 -2.93 -24.84 -11.45
C ARG A 149 -2.17 -24.03 -10.40
N TRP A 150 -2.22 -24.50 -9.16
CA TRP A 150 -1.45 -23.96 -8.03
C TRP A 150 -1.69 -22.47 -7.69
N LYS A 151 -2.86 -21.91 -8.06
CA LYS A 151 -3.21 -20.49 -7.82
C LYS A 151 -2.88 -20.01 -6.41
N GLU A 152 -3.24 -20.81 -5.41
CA GLU A 152 -3.01 -20.49 -4.02
C GLU A 152 -1.53 -20.47 -3.63
N ALA A 153 -0.76 -21.48 -4.02
CA ALA A 153 0.67 -21.54 -3.73
C ALA A 153 1.44 -20.41 -4.44
N VAL A 154 1.09 -20.13 -5.70
CA VAL A 154 1.66 -19.02 -6.47
C VAL A 154 1.33 -17.67 -5.83
N PHE A 155 0.09 -17.48 -5.38
CA PHE A 155 -0.32 -16.26 -4.67
C PHE A 155 0.48 -16.04 -3.39
N TRP A 156 0.61 -17.06 -2.54
CA TRP A 156 1.36 -16.94 -1.29
C TRP A 156 2.85 -16.73 -1.55
N GLY A 157 3.44 -17.47 -2.49
CA GLY A 157 4.83 -17.27 -2.89
C GLY A 157 5.10 -15.85 -3.41
N THR A 158 4.20 -15.34 -4.25
CA THR A 158 4.26 -13.96 -4.76
C THR A 158 4.13 -12.93 -3.64
N SER A 159 3.18 -13.11 -2.72
CA SER A 159 2.91 -12.18 -1.62
C SER A 159 4.08 -12.11 -0.63
N ILE A 160 4.67 -13.26 -0.30
CA ILE A 160 5.86 -13.35 0.55
C ILE A 160 7.05 -12.70 -0.14
N PHE A 161 7.31 -13.04 -1.41
CA PHE A 161 8.41 -12.47 -2.18
C PHE A 161 8.32 -10.95 -2.27
N LEU A 162 7.16 -10.40 -2.62
CA LEU A 162 6.95 -8.95 -2.72
C LEU A 162 7.02 -8.28 -1.34
N GLY A 163 6.53 -8.92 -0.28
CA GLY A 163 6.67 -8.42 1.09
C GLY A 163 8.13 -8.31 1.52
N ILE A 164 8.95 -9.34 1.25
CA ILE A 164 10.40 -9.32 1.52
C ILE A 164 11.08 -8.25 0.68
N PHE A 165 10.80 -8.21 -0.63
CA PHE A 165 11.38 -7.23 -1.55
C PHE A 165 11.09 -5.79 -1.11
N TYR A 166 9.82 -5.49 -0.78
CA TYR A 166 9.43 -4.18 -0.27
C TYR A 166 10.18 -3.85 1.01
N THR A 167 10.25 -4.79 1.96
CA THR A 167 10.95 -4.59 3.22
C THR A 167 12.44 -4.30 3.01
N LEU A 168 13.11 -5.06 2.13
CA LEU A 168 14.53 -4.82 1.78
C LEU A 168 14.75 -3.46 1.11
N SER A 169 13.78 -2.97 0.32
CA SER A 169 13.87 -1.63 -0.30
C SER A 169 13.88 -0.49 0.73
N GLN A 170 13.34 -0.74 1.93
CA GLN A 170 13.32 0.24 3.01
C GLN A 170 14.60 0.20 3.86
N LEU A 171 15.48 -0.79 3.68
CA LEU A 171 16.66 -0.98 4.52
C LEU A 171 17.56 0.26 4.55
N ASN A 172 17.83 0.88 3.40
CA ASN A 172 18.68 2.07 3.33
C ASN A 172 18.08 3.26 4.10
N LEU A 173 16.75 3.39 4.12
CA LEU A 173 16.08 4.43 4.90
C LEU A 173 16.28 4.18 6.40
N TYR A 174 16.15 2.94 6.86
CA TYR A 174 16.39 2.58 8.26
C TYR A 174 17.85 2.75 8.69
N GLN A 175 18.81 2.34 7.86
CA GLN A 175 20.23 2.49 8.16
C GLN A 175 20.64 3.96 8.35
N ASN A 176 19.99 4.88 7.65
CA ASN A 176 20.25 6.31 7.80
C ASN A 176 19.53 6.95 8.99
N LEU A 177 18.43 6.36 9.47
CA LEU A 177 17.60 6.91 10.55
C LEU A 177 17.96 6.35 11.93
N ALA A 178 18.50 5.14 12.00
CA ALA A 178 18.89 4.51 13.25
C ALA A 178 20.39 4.74 13.52
N GLU A 179 20.71 5.48 14.59
CA GLU A 179 22.10 5.73 15.00
C GLU A 179 22.85 4.43 15.36
N THR A 180 22.12 3.43 15.85
CA THR A 180 22.61 2.07 16.12
C THR A 180 21.62 1.04 15.61
N LEU A 181 22.09 0.15 14.72
CA LEU A 181 21.29 -0.94 14.19
C LEU A 181 21.35 -2.14 15.14
N ASP A 182 20.44 -2.20 16.09
CA ASP A 182 20.19 -3.42 16.84
C ASP A 182 19.52 -4.44 15.90
N ILE A 183 20.14 -5.61 15.75
CA ILE A 183 19.66 -6.70 14.90
C ILE A 183 18.24 -7.14 15.29
N LEU A 184 17.90 -7.07 16.58
CA LEU A 184 16.58 -7.46 17.07
C LEU A 184 15.50 -6.49 16.56
N VAL A 185 15.84 -5.20 16.49
CA VAL A 185 14.94 -4.14 15.99
C VAL A 185 14.75 -4.28 14.50
N LEU A 186 15.83 -4.52 13.75
CA LEU A 186 15.74 -4.81 12.32
C LEU A 186 14.85 -6.03 12.07
N VAL A 187 15.03 -7.13 12.80
CA VAL A 187 14.18 -8.33 12.62
C VAL A 187 12.71 -8.03 12.95
N GLN A 188 12.42 -7.32 14.05
CA GLN A 188 11.06 -6.98 14.43
C GLN A 188 10.39 -6.06 13.40
N PHE A 189 11.10 -5.01 12.97
CA PHE A 189 10.59 -4.03 12.02
C PHE A 189 10.34 -4.67 10.65
N PHE A 190 11.29 -5.50 10.18
CA PHE A 190 11.16 -6.23 8.93
C PHE A 190 10.00 -7.23 8.96
N THR A 191 9.84 -7.92 10.09
CA THR A 191 8.71 -8.83 10.30
C THR A 191 7.39 -8.08 10.26
N MET A 192 7.31 -6.89 10.87
CA MET A 192 6.09 -6.08 10.87
C MET A 192 5.73 -5.58 9.48
N ILE A 193 6.68 -5.02 8.72
CA ILE A 193 6.41 -4.59 7.34
C ILE A 193 5.96 -5.79 6.50
N ALA A 194 6.71 -6.90 6.54
CA ALA A 194 6.37 -8.08 5.77
C ALA A 194 4.98 -8.63 6.14
N ALA A 195 4.65 -8.68 7.44
CA ALA A 195 3.34 -9.11 7.91
C ALA A 195 2.22 -8.18 7.43
N ASN A 196 2.37 -6.86 7.58
CA ASN A 196 1.43 -5.86 7.06
C ASN A 196 1.21 -6.09 5.55
N PHE A 197 2.30 -6.31 4.82
CA PHE A 197 2.27 -6.48 3.38
C PHE A 197 1.52 -7.74 2.93
N ILE A 198 1.77 -8.86 3.61
CA ILE A 198 1.15 -10.16 3.36
C ILE A 198 -0.34 -10.12 3.72
N VAL A 199 -0.70 -9.50 4.86
CA VAL A 199 -2.11 -9.37 5.27
C VAL A 199 -2.88 -8.48 4.29
N ALA A 200 -2.30 -7.38 3.83
CA ALA A 200 -2.90 -6.55 2.79
C ALA A 200 -3.10 -7.33 1.47
N ALA A 201 -2.13 -8.15 1.06
CA ALA A 201 -2.28 -9.03 -0.11
C ALA A 201 -3.41 -10.06 0.07
N PHE A 202 -3.55 -10.63 1.27
CA PHE A 202 -4.66 -11.52 1.59
C PHE A 202 -6.02 -10.82 1.50
N LEU A 203 -6.13 -9.62 2.08
CA LEU A 203 -7.35 -8.82 2.00
C LEU A 203 -7.66 -8.41 0.55
N TYR A 204 -6.64 -8.09 -0.24
CA TYR A 204 -6.80 -7.84 -1.67
C TYR A 204 -7.41 -9.05 -2.40
N ARG A 205 -6.81 -10.23 -2.24
CA ARG A 205 -7.30 -11.46 -2.86
C ARG A 205 -8.74 -11.77 -2.47
N LYS A 206 -9.08 -11.59 -1.19
CA LYS A 206 -10.37 -12.01 -0.62
C LYS A 206 -11.49 -10.99 -0.78
N TYR A 207 -11.18 -9.70 -0.67
CA TYR A 207 -12.17 -8.62 -0.59
C TYR A 207 -11.98 -7.49 -1.61
N GLY A 208 -10.97 -7.59 -2.46
CA GLY A 208 -10.71 -6.68 -3.57
C GLY A 208 -9.76 -5.54 -3.20
N PHE A 209 -9.39 -4.75 -4.20
CA PHE A 209 -8.37 -3.69 -4.08
C PHE A 209 -8.65 -2.70 -2.95
N LEU A 210 -9.92 -2.32 -2.79
CA LEU A 210 -10.35 -1.35 -1.79
C LEU A 210 -10.11 -1.83 -0.35
N ALA A 211 -10.14 -3.14 -0.11
CA ALA A 211 -9.83 -3.69 1.21
C ALA A 211 -8.36 -3.52 1.58
N ALA A 212 -7.43 -3.83 0.66
CA ALA A 212 -6.01 -3.58 0.89
C ALA A 212 -5.73 -2.09 1.09
N LEU A 213 -6.31 -1.24 0.25
CA LEU A 213 -6.18 0.21 0.38
C LEU A 213 -6.73 0.71 1.73
N SER A 214 -7.89 0.22 2.16
CA SER A 214 -8.49 0.59 3.44
C SER A 214 -7.65 0.17 4.64
N MET A 215 -7.04 -1.01 4.59
CA MET A 215 -6.08 -1.43 5.62
C MET A 215 -4.89 -0.48 5.69
N ARG A 216 -4.32 -0.13 4.55
CA ARG A 216 -3.20 0.81 4.50
C ARG A 216 -3.56 2.18 5.07
N MET A 217 -4.75 2.70 4.75
CA MET A 217 -5.21 3.97 5.31
C MET A 217 -5.35 3.93 6.84
N GLY A 218 -5.78 2.80 7.41
CA GLY A 218 -5.84 2.63 8.86
C GLY A 218 -4.45 2.68 9.52
N ASP A 219 -3.50 1.93 8.97
CA ASP A 219 -2.10 1.93 9.41
C ASP A 219 -1.49 3.34 9.33
N TYR A 220 -1.66 4.00 8.18
CA TYR A 220 -1.12 5.34 7.93
C TYR A 220 -1.75 6.41 8.81
N LEU A 221 -3.05 6.33 9.07
CA LEU A 221 -3.71 7.29 9.97
C LEU A 221 -3.04 7.30 11.34
N LEU A 222 -2.82 6.12 11.91
CA LEU A 222 -2.40 6.03 13.30
C LEU A 222 -0.88 6.22 13.45
N TRP A 223 -0.08 5.49 12.68
CA TRP A 223 1.39 5.56 12.77
C TRP A 223 1.96 6.80 12.07
N HIS A 224 1.59 7.03 10.82
CA HIS A 224 2.26 8.07 10.02
C HIS A 224 1.71 9.47 10.24
N ILE A 225 0.40 9.60 10.51
CA ILE A 225 -0.26 10.91 10.63
C ILE A 225 -0.40 11.32 12.10
N LEU A 226 -1.15 10.56 12.90
CA LEU A 226 -1.46 10.95 14.28
C LEU A 226 -0.22 10.86 15.18
N TRP A 227 0.48 9.73 15.19
CA TRP A 227 1.71 9.60 15.97
C TRP A 227 2.81 10.53 15.46
N GLY A 228 2.99 10.64 14.14
CA GLY A 228 3.91 11.61 13.54
C GLY A 228 3.64 13.05 13.99
N ALA A 229 2.37 13.46 14.10
CA ALA A 229 2.01 14.80 14.57
C ALA A 229 2.26 15.02 16.08
N ILE A 230 2.07 13.99 16.91
CA ILE A 230 2.16 14.10 18.37
C ILE A 230 3.59 13.91 18.87
N ALA A 231 4.30 12.93 18.33
CA ALA A 231 5.58 12.47 18.87
C ALA A 231 6.80 12.91 18.04
N LYS A 232 6.60 13.32 16.77
CA LYS A 232 7.67 13.73 15.84
C LYS A 232 7.42 15.12 15.23
N GLY A 233 6.38 15.82 15.70
CA GLY A 233 5.92 17.13 15.23
C GLY A 233 6.76 18.29 15.75
#